data_AF-A0A238VGH2-F1
#
_entry.id   AF-A0A238VGH2-F1
#
_cell.length_a   1.000
_cell.length_b   1.000
_cell.length_c   1.000
_cell.angle_alpha   90.00
_cell.angle_beta   90.00
_cell.angle_gamma   90.00
#
_symmetry.space_group_name_H-M   'P 1'
#
loop_
_entity.id
_entity.type
_entity.pdbx_description
1 polymer ?
#
loop_
_entity_poly.entity_id
_entity_poly.type
_entity_poly.pdbx_seq_one_letter_code
_entity_poly.pdbx_strand_id
1 'polypeptide(L)'
;MTVDESRGNSRYGSRWHTSDAAVSGPVGTLARPHQDWPQQDWPQQDWPQQDWPRADVDHPEFSAEPRITYQDLRAALGPQVDQMMAEADVDADELIRLVNAQTTVLPVIPDVPDTPGGLYIDEALTTELPVVAEPEPEESGLGTAVKQWKRRFLKGAVAAVLITLTGGGASALAMNKSVTVEVDGQEQTVRSFGSTVGDVLDDAGISVGTHDALSPSPDASVSDGGVISLERGRQLELIVDGETRESWVRATTVDEALGQLGLGDMLDEGAWVSESRRSEVPLDGMTLEVKSLKTITVVDGAEEPQQLTTHAVTVQELLEELGLELGSDDAVAQGVGTELSDGEEVRINRTGTSEIEVTEEIEAPVEEVEDTDLGVGERVVEEEGAAGEKLVTYRVTQRNGEEVAREEVSSEVLSEPEPKVVRVGPENPPISDAAVWDRLAHCESTNNWSINTGNGYYGGLQFDKPTWDEYGGTRYAAYPHEASREQQIAIATKLRDARGGYSAWPACAEKLGLPT
;
A
#
# COMPACT_ATOMS: atom_id res chain seq x y z
N MET A 1 -40.83 -7.00 40.34
CA MET A 1 -41.46 -8.00 39.45
C MET A 1 -40.72 -7.96 38.11
N THR A 2 -40.73 -9.07 37.39
CA THR A 2 -39.94 -9.41 36.18
C THR A 2 -40.56 -8.82 34.89
N VAL A 3 -39.79 -8.39 33.86
CA VAL A 3 -39.30 -9.13 32.64
C VAL A 3 -40.48 -9.62 31.75
N ASP A 4 -40.54 -9.49 30.42
CA ASP A 4 -39.62 -9.66 29.23
C ASP A 4 -39.91 -8.52 28.19
N GLU A 5 -39.08 -8.06 27.22
CA GLU A 5 -38.40 -8.70 26.05
C GLU A 5 -39.35 -9.42 25.04
N SER A 6 -39.12 -9.53 23.71
CA SER A 6 -37.98 -9.12 22.83
C SER A 6 -38.34 -8.94 21.32
N ARG A 7 -37.44 -8.29 20.56
CA ARG A 7 -37.00 -8.41 19.12
C ARG A 7 -37.99 -8.76 17.96
N GLY A 8 -37.77 -8.19 16.76
CA GLY A 8 -38.46 -8.67 15.53
C GLY A 8 -38.28 -8.01 14.13
N ASN A 9 -37.06 -7.63 13.70
CA ASN A 9 -36.56 -7.37 12.32
C ASN A 9 -37.52 -7.16 11.09
N SER A 10 -37.22 -6.18 10.20
CA SER A 10 -37.90 -6.00 8.89
C SER A 10 -36.96 -5.55 7.75
N ARG A 11 -37.32 -5.84 6.49
CA ARG A 11 -36.51 -5.62 5.26
C ARG A 11 -37.10 -4.54 4.33
N TYR A 12 -36.23 -3.89 3.56
CA TYR A 12 -36.49 -3.31 2.22
C TYR A 12 -35.28 -3.69 1.31
N GLY A 13 -35.33 -3.77 -0.03
CA GLY A 13 -36.38 -3.45 -1.02
C GLY A 13 -35.99 -2.25 -1.91
N SER A 14 -36.11 -2.24 -3.25
CA SER A 14 -36.62 -3.25 -4.21
C SER A 14 -36.43 -2.84 -5.70
N ARG A 15 -36.51 -3.82 -6.64
CA ARG A 15 -36.89 -3.66 -8.09
C ARG A 15 -35.87 -2.96 -9.03
N TRP A 16 -35.93 -3.04 -10.37
CA TRP A 16 -37.05 -3.26 -11.33
C TRP A 16 -36.64 -4.18 -12.54
N HIS A 17 -37.50 -5.13 -12.98
CA HIS A 17 -38.26 -5.20 -14.26
C HIS A 17 -37.45 -5.42 -15.57
N THR A 18 -37.96 -6.01 -16.65
CA THR A 18 -39.31 -6.56 -16.99
C THR A 18 -39.26 -8.12 -17.10
N SER A 19 -40.07 -8.93 -17.81
CA SER A 19 -41.31 -8.81 -18.63
C SER A 19 -41.95 -10.21 -18.81
N ASP A 20 -43.28 -10.29 -18.99
CA ASP A 20 -44.02 -11.53 -19.35
C ASP A 20 -44.26 -11.68 -20.86
N ALA A 21 -44.34 -12.92 -21.34
CA ALA A 21 -45.22 -13.35 -22.44
C ALA A 21 -45.40 -14.87 -22.49
N ALA A 22 -46.64 -15.37 -22.34
CA ALA A 22 -46.97 -16.79 -22.48
C ALA A 22 -48.28 -16.99 -23.27
N VAL A 23 -48.30 -17.95 -24.21
CA VAL A 23 -49.50 -18.42 -24.92
C VAL A 23 -49.44 -19.94 -25.08
N SER A 24 -50.59 -20.61 -25.01
CA SER A 24 -50.73 -22.06 -24.88
C SER A 24 -51.34 -22.75 -26.12
N GLY A 25 -51.04 -24.05 -26.30
CA GLY A 25 -51.60 -24.89 -27.38
C GLY A 25 -51.18 -26.37 -27.25
N PRO A 26 -52.10 -27.37 -27.15
CA PRO A 26 -51.74 -28.76 -26.81
C PRO A 26 -52.05 -29.82 -27.92
N VAL A 27 -51.84 -31.10 -27.56
CA VAL A 27 -52.20 -32.38 -28.24
C VAL A 27 -51.11 -32.98 -29.15
N GLY A 28 -50.77 -34.27 -28.93
CA GLY A 28 -49.81 -35.00 -29.78
C GLY A 28 -49.37 -36.41 -29.32
N THR A 29 -50.27 -37.25 -28.81
CA THR A 29 -49.89 -38.60 -28.32
C THR A 29 -49.56 -39.60 -29.44
N LEU A 30 -48.31 -40.04 -29.54
CA LEU A 30 -47.90 -41.28 -30.22
C LEU A 30 -46.87 -42.04 -29.37
N ALA A 31 -46.79 -43.36 -29.53
CA ALA A 31 -46.05 -44.23 -28.61
C ALA A 31 -45.41 -45.45 -29.29
N ARG A 32 -44.34 -45.95 -28.63
CA ARG A 32 -43.60 -47.22 -28.87
C ARG A 32 -42.70 -47.27 -30.12
N PRO A 33 -41.71 -48.19 -30.16
CA PRO A 33 -41.24 -49.10 -29.10
C PRO A 33 -39.77 -48.91 -28.68
N HIS A 34 -39.43 -49.30 -27.45
CA HIS A 34 -38.07 -49.74 -27.13
C HIS A 34 -37.86 -51.15 -27.71
N GLN A 35 -36.64 -51.48 -28.15
CA GLN A 35 -36.23 -52.86 -28.43
C GLN A 35 -35.35 -53.38 -27.29
N ASP A 36 -35.78 -54.46 -26.66
CA ASP A 36 -34.97 -55.20 -25.69
C ASP A 36 -33.90 -56.01 -26.42
N TRP A 37 -32.64 -55.86 -26.01
CA TRP A 37 -31.57 -56.79 -26.35
C TRP A 37 -31.33 -57.74 -25.17
N PRO A 38 -31.18 -59.05 -25.40
CA PRO A 38 -31.00 -60.00 -24.31
C PRO A 38 -29.61 -59.83 -23.66
N GLN A 39 -29.57 -59.71 -22.33
CA GLN A 39 -28.34 -59.93 -21.59
C GLN A 39 -27.93 -61.40 -21.75
N GLN A 40 -26.66 -61.62 -22.10
CA GLN A 40 -26.10 -62.95 -22.30
C GLN A 40 -24.96 -63.12 -21.29
N ASP A 41 -25.20 -63.93 -20.25
CA ASP A 41 -24.23 -64.18 -19.19
C ASP A 41 -22.98 -64.89 -19.75
N TRP A 42 -21.83 -64.24 -19.60
CA TRP A 42 -20.53 -64.85 -19.82
C TRP A 42 -19.93 -65.26 -18.47
N PRO A 43 -19.38 -66.48 -18.33
CA PRO A 43 -18.82 -66.93 -17.06
C PRO A 43 -17.56 -66.12 -16.73
N GLN A 44 -17.46 -65.65 -15.48
CA GLN A 44 -16.21 -65.10 -14.97
C GLN A 44 -15.15 -66.22 -14.96
N GLN A 45 -14.10 -66.01 -15.73
CA GLN A 45 -12.97 -66.92 -15.83
C GLN A 45 -11.73 -66.13 -15.40
N ASP A 46 -11.21 -66.43 -14.21
CA ASP A 46 -10.06 -65.72 -13.65
C ASP A 46 -8.80 -65.96 -14.49
N TRP A 47 -8.41 -64.95 -15.26
CA TRP A 47 -7.10 -64.88 -15.88
C TRP A 47 -6.10 -64.32 -14.85
N PRO A 48 -4.95 -64.97 -14.62
CA PRO A 48 -3.92 -64.38 -13.77
C PRO A 48 -3.44 -63.07 -14.38
N GLN A 49 -3.35 -62.01 -13.57
CA GLN A 49 -2.77 -60.75 -14.01
C GLN A 49 -1.29 -60.98 -14.33
N GLN A 50 -1.00 -61.07 -15.63
CA GLN A 50 0.34 -61.05 -16.16
C GLN A 50 0.59 -59.62 -16.61
N ASP A 51 1.45 -58.90 -15.88
CA ASP A 51 1.83 -57.53 -16.20
C ASP A 51 2.56 -57.49 -17.54
N TRP A 52 1.80 -57.25 -18.60
CA TRP A 52 2.34 -56.70 -19.83
C TRP A 52 2.73 -55.26 -19.51
N PRO A 53 4.01 -54.88 -19.61
CA PRO A 53 4.33 -53.46 -19.63
C PRO A 53 3.56 -52.86 -20.78
N ARG A 54 2.75 -51.83 -20.48
CA ARG A 54 2.37 -50.91 -21.55
C ARG A 54 3.69 -50.37 -22.08
N ALA A 55 3.94 -50.56 -23.37
CA ALA A 55 4.85 -49.65 -24.04
C ALA A 55 4.14 -48.30 -23.98
N ASP A 56 4.55 -47.46 -23.03
CA ASP A 56 4.28 -46.04 -23.10
C ASP A 56 4.88 -45.60 -24.44
N VAL A 57 4.01 -45.35 -25.41
CA VAL A 57 4.42 -44.83 -26.70
C VAL A 57 4.71 -43.37 -26.44
N ASP A 58 5.96 -43.10 -26.07
CA ASP A 58 6.52 -41.76 -26.07
C ASP A 58 6.07 -41.10 -27.37
N HIS A 59 5.20 -40.09 -27.24
CA HIS A 59 4.94 -39.18 -28.33
C HIS A 59 6.09 -38.19 -28.29
N PRO A 60 7.10 -38.30 -29.18
CA PRO A 60 8.27 -37.44 -29.13
C PRO A 60 7.82 -35.98 -29.23
N GLU A 61 8.07 -35.21 -28.17
CA GLU A 61 7.89 -33.76 -28.20
C GLU A 61 8.98 -33.13 -29.06
N PHE A 62 8.70 -31.95 -29.60
CA PHE A 62 9.72 -31.11 -30.22
C PHE A 62 10.71 -30.62 -29.15
N SER A 63 11.99 -30.51 -29.50
CA SER A 63 13.01 -30.00 -28.58
C SER A 63 12.99 -28.48 -28.51
N ALA A 64 13.33 -27.91 -27.35
CA ALA A 64 13.46 -26.47 -27.17
C ALA A 64 14.72 -25.87 -27.83
N GLU A 65 15.59 -26.69 -28.44
CA GLU A 65 16.78 -26.20 -29.12
C GLU A 65 16.43 -25.31 -30.34
N PRO A 66 17.12 -24.19 -30.60
CA PRO A 66 16.85 -23.33 -31.75
C PRO A 66 17.08 -23.99 -33.13
N ARG A 67 17.88 -25.06 -33.18
CA ARG A 67 18.15 -25.87 -34.38
C ARG A 67 17.21 -27.06 -34.48
N ILE A 68 17.10 -27.65 -35.67
CA ILE A 68 16.39 -28.91 -35.88
C ILE A 68 17.24 -30.08 -35.41
N THR A 69 16.62 -30.96 -34.62
CA THR A 69 17.21 -32.15 -34.03
C THR A 69 16.53 -33.43 -34.54
N TYR A 70 17.16 -34.59 -34.35
CA TYR A 70 16.55 -35.90 -34.69
C TYR A 70 15.24 -36.16 -33.92
N GLN A 71 15.14 -35.63 -32.70
CA GLN A 71 13.90 -35.65 -31.90
C GLN A 71 12.77 -34.91 -32.63
N ASP A 72 13.04 -33.75 -33.24
CA ASP A 72 12.04 -32.99 -33.99
C ASP A 72 11.54 -33.71 -35.24
N LEU A 73 12.41 -34.46 -35.92
CA LEU A 73 12.00 -35.30 -37.06
C LEU A 73 11.05 -36.41 -36.62
N ARG A 74 11.34 -37.07 -35.49
CA ARG A 74 10.44 -38.06 -34.87
C ARG A 74 9.14 -37.45 -34.37
N ALA A 75 9.16 -36.22 -33.84
CA ALA A 75 7.98 -35.45 -33.44
C ALA A 75 7.10 -35.03 -34.64
N ALA A 76 7.71 -34.75 -35.79
CA ALA A 76 7.01 -34.37 -37.01
C ALA A 76 6.38 -35.57 -37.74
N LEU A 77 7.17 -36.62 -37.99
CA LEU A 77 6.78 -37.78 -38.83
C LEU A 77 6.30 -39.00 -38.05
N GLY A 78 6.48 -39.03 -36.73
CA GLY A 78 6.12 -40.16 -35.88
C GLY A 78 7.11 -41.34 -35.95
N PRO A 79 6.78 -42.48 -35.30
CA PRO A 79 7.72 -43.58 -35.10
C PRO A 79 8.05 -44.37 -36.38
N GLN A 80 7.43 -44.05 -37.52
CA GLN A 80 7.71 -44.67 -38.82
C GLN A 80 8.78 -43.92 -39.63
N VAL A 81 9.31 -42.79 -39.12
CA VAL A 81 10.31 -41.97 -39.80
C VAL A 81 11.53 -42.77 -40.27
N ASP A 82 12.04 -43.67 -39.43
CA ASP A 82 13.22 -44.49 -39.75
C ASP A 82 12.93 -45.51 -40.87
N GLN A 83 11.67 -45.89 -41.07
CA GLN A 83 11.24 -46.72 -42.20
C GLN A 83 11.03 -45.87 -43.47
N MET A 84 10.46 -44.67 -43.35
CA MET A 84 10.23 -43.76 -44.48
C MET A 84 11.55 -43.24 -45.07
N MET A 85 12.52 -42.88 -44.23
CA MET A 85 13.86 -42.46 -44.66
C MET A 85 14.59 -43.61 -45.37
N ALA A 86 14.50 -44.84 -44.84
CA ALA A 86 15.09 -46.03 -45.45
C ALA A 86 14.43 -46.44 -46.79
N GLU A 87 13.12 -46.22 -46.96
CA GLU A 87 12.41 -46.48 -48.23
C GLU A 87 12.72 -45.43 -49.30
N ALA A 88 13.10 -44.21 -48.90
CA ALA A 88 13.50 -43.11 -49.79
C ALA A 88 15.02 -42.95 -49.98
N ASP A 89 15.84 -43.88 -49.45
CA ASP A 89 17.33 -43.87 -49.50
C ASP A 89 17.97 -42.59 -48.91
N VAL A 90 17.41 -42.11 -47.80
CA VAL A 90 17.80 -40.85 -47.12
C VAL A 90 18.50 -41.12 -45.80
N ASP A 91 19.70 -40.58 -45.61
CA ASP A 91 20.39 -40.59 -44.32
C ASP A 91 19.77 -39.56 -43.37
N ALA A 92 19.52 -39.94 -42.11
CA ALA A 92 18.91 -39.08 -41.11
C ALA A 92 19.81 -37.88 -40.74
N ASP A 93 21.12 -38.06 -40.67
CA ASP A 93 22.05 -36.96 -40.38
C ASP A 93 22.17 -36.00 -41.57
N GLU A 94 22.09 -36.52 -42.80
CA GLU A 94 22.03 -35.68 -44.01
C GLU A 94 20.67 -34.95 -44.12
N LEU A 95 19.56 -35.58 -43.72
CA LEU A 95 18.25 -34.92 -43.64
C LEU A 95 18.24 -33.82 -42.59
N ILE A 96 18.80 -34.05 -41.40
CA ILE A 96 19.00 -33.02 -40.36
C ILE A 96 19.89 -31.89 -40.90
N ARG A 97 20.98 -32.22 -41.60
CA ARG A 97 21.91 -31.24 -42.17
C ARG A 97 21.27 -30.42 -43.28
N LEU A 98 20.51 -31.04 -44.18
CA LEU A 98 19.77 -30.38 -45.26
C LEU A 98 18.67 -29.49 -44.69
N VAL A 99 17.83 -30.00 -43.78
CA VAL A 99 16.80 -29.18 -43.13
C VAL A 99 17.44 -27.99 -42.42
N ASN A 100 18.44 -28.17 -41.55
CA ASN A 100 19.11 -27.04 -40.88
C ASN A 100 19.84 -26.07 -41.83
N ALA A 101 20.28 -26.52 -43.01
CA ALA A 101 20.89 -25.65 -44.02
C ALA A 101 19.86 -24.95 -44.94
N GLN A 102 18.61 -25.41 -44.92
CA GLN A 102 17.51 -24.99 -45.80
C GLN A 102 16.39 -24.27 -45.02
N THR A 103 16.38 -24.32 -43.70
CA THR A 103 15.39 -23.65 -42.83
C THR A 103 15.91 -22.35 -42.24
N THR A 104 15.08 -21.31 -42.36
CA THR A 104 15.03 -20.10 -41.51
C THR A 104 16.28 -19.22 -41.45
N VAL A 105 16.18 -18.04 -42.06
CA VAL A 105 16.81 -16.85 -41.47
C VAL A 105 15.98 -16.48 -40.25
N LEU A 106 16.41 -16.88 -39.05
CA LEU A 106 15.90 -16.29 -37.82
C LEU A 106 16.68 -14.99 -37.58
N PRO A 107 16.06 -13.80 -37.64
CA PRO A 107 16.68 -12.61 -37.06
C PRO A 107 16.84 -12.83 -35.56
N VAL A 108 17.95 -12.34 -35.00
CA VAL A 108 18.08 -12.26 -33.54
C VAL A 108 17.03 -11.27 -33.05
N ILE A 109 16.09 -11.73 -32.22
CA ILE A 109 15.19 -10.86 -31.48
C ILE A 109 16.07 -10.10 -30.47
N PRO A 110 16.20 -8.77 -30.56
CA PRO A 110 17.00 -8.02 -29.59
C PRO A 110 16.33 -8.06 -28.22
N ASP A 111 17.15 -8.27 -27.20
CA ASP A 111 16.96 -7.90 -25.80
C ASP A 111 15.52 -8.06 -25.23
N VAL A 112 15.20 -9.28 -24.79
CA VAL A 112 14.44 -9.41 -23.54
C VAL A 112 15.40 -8.98 -22.42
N PRO A 113 15.16 -7.87 -21.70
CA PRO A 113 16.06 -7.45 -20.63
C PRO A 113 16.00 -8.43 -19.46
N ASP A 114 17.17 -8.88 -18.98
CA ASP A 114 17.30 -9.74 -17.81
C ASP A 114 16.69 -9.10 -16.54
N THR A 115 16.10 -9.93 -15.68
CA THR A 115 15.43 -9.49 -14.45
C THR A 115 16.40 -8.79 -13.46
N PRO A 116 15.97 -7.72 -12.78
CA PRO A 116 16.85 -6.91 -11.93
C PRO A 116 17.18 -7.59 -10.58
N GLY A 117 18.17 -8.49 -10.59
CA GLY A 117 18.64 -9.24 -9.42
C GLY A 117 20.15 -9.11 -9.16
N GLY A 118 20.65 -7.88 -8.97
CA GLY A 118 22.09 -7.62 -8.87
C GLY A 118 22.74 -7.98 -7.52
N LEU A 119 24.01 -8.41 -7.55
CA LEU A 119 24.95 -8.27 -6.43
C LEU A 119 26.39 -8.07 -6.93
N TYR A 120 27.23 -7.52 -6.06
CA TYR A 120 28.57 -7.02 -6.38
C TYR A 120 29.60 -8.15 -6.65
N ILE A 121 30.44 -7.94 -7.65
CA ILE A 121 31.75 -8.61 -7.76
C ILE A 121 32.82 -7.74 -7.06
N ASP A 122 33.58 -8.36 -6.15
CA ASP A 122 34.82 -7.79 -5.58
C ASP A 122 35.95 -8.82 -5.76
N GLU A 123 37.16 -8.33 -6.07
CA GLU A 123 38.20 -9.12 -6.73
C GLU A 123 39.29 -9.58 -5.76
N ALA A 124 39.02 -10.64 -4.96
CA ALA A 124 40.01 -11.67 -4.58
C ALA A 124 39.49 -12.71 -3.57
N LEU A 125 39.37 -13.99 -3.98
CA LEU A 125 40.18 -15.08 -3.42
C LEU A 125 40.01 -16.40 -4.19
N THR A 126 41.10 -17.13 -4.42
CA THR A 126 41.06 -18.50 -4.95
C THR A 126 40.69 -19.50 -3.86
N THR A 127 39.47 -20.04 -3.89
CA THR A 127 39.08 -21.25 -3.14
C THR A 127 38.18 -22.13 -4.02
N GLU A 128 38.35 -23.45 -3.96
CA GLU A 128 37.54 -24.40 -4.74
C GLU A 128 36.10 -24.47 -4.19
N LEU A 129 35.11 -24.46 -5.08
CA LEU A 129 33.69 -24.63 -4.74
C LEU A 129 33.21 -26.04 -5.14
N PRO A 130 32.26 -26.64 -4.41
CA PRO A 130 31.72 -27.97 -4.72
C PRO A 130 30.80 -27.93 -5.94
N VAL A 131 30.65 -29.09 -6.60
CA VAL A 131 29.64 -29.28 -7.65
C VAL A 131 28.25 -29.18 -7.02
N VAL A 132 27.57 -28.07 -7.27
CA VAL A 132 26.12 -27.95 -7.10
C VAL A 132 25.45 -28.62 -8.30
N ALA A 133 24.39 -29.39 -8.06
CA ALA A 133 23.61 -29.97 -9.16
C ALA A 133 22.90 -28.84 -9.93
N GLU A 134 22.91 -28.93 -11.26
CA GLU A 134 22.17 -28.00 -12.11
C GLU A 134 20.67 -28.08 -11.77
N PRO A 135 19.95 -26.95 -11.67
CA PRO A 135 18.49 -26.98 -11.56
C PRO A 135 17.88 -27.55 -12.85
N GLU A 136 16.84 -28.36 -12.72
CA GLU A 136 16.00 -28.76 -13.86
C GLU A 136 15.48 -27.48 -14.54
N PRO A 137 15.51 -27.38 -15.89
CA PRO A 137 15.14 -26.16 -16.57
C PRO A 137 13.63 -25.92 -16.54
N GLU A 138 13.20 -24.84 -15.90
CA GLU A 138 11.83 -24.33 -16.06
C GLU A 138 11.64 -23.91 -17.53
N GLU A 139 10.53 -24.32 -18.16
CA GLU A 139 10.32 -24.13 -19.60
C GLU A 139 10.01 -22.66 -19.94
N SER A 140 11.07 -21.87 -20.16
CA SER A 140 10.96 -20.50 -20.68
C SER A 140 9.98 -20.39 -21.87
N GLY A 141 9.23 -19.29 -21.95
CA GLY A 141 8.27 -19.05 -23.03
C GLY A 141 8.87 -19.13 -24.44
N LEU A 142 10.18 -18.83 -24.57
CA LEU A 142 10.94 -19.06 -25.81
C LEU A 142 10.96 -20.54 -26.21
N GLY A 143 11.13 -21.46 -25.26
CA GLY A 143 11.10 -22.90 -25.48
C GLY A 143 9.72 -23.39 -25.93
N THR A 144 8.64 -22.93 -25.30
CA THR A 144 7.27 -23.31 -25.70
C THR A 144 6.89 -22.71 -27.06
N ALA A 145 7.30 -21.47 -27.36
CA ALA A 145 7.17 -20.85 -28.67
C ALA A 145 7.94 -21.62 -29.75
N VAL A 146 9.21 -22.01 -29.49
CA VAL A 146 10.00 -22.86 -30.39
C VAL A 146 9.33 -24.21 -30.61
N LYS A 147 8.85 -24.88 -29.55
CA LYS A 147 8.07 -26.14 -29.68
C LYS A 147 6.83 -25.97 -30.55
N GLN A 148 6.05 -24.90 -30.37
CA GLN A 148 4.83 -24.65 -31.15
C GLN A 148 5.13 -24.32 -32.62
N TRP A 149 6.10 -23.45 -32.87
CA TRP A 149 6.60 -23.15 -34.22
C TRP A 149 7.07 -24.43 -34.89
N LYS A 150 7.99 -25.18 -34.29
CA LYS A 150 8.48 -26.47 -34.79
C LYS A 150 7.33 -27.45 -35.12
N ARG A 151 6.31 -27.53 -34.26
CA ARG A 151 5.13 -28.40 -34.44
C ARG A 151 4.28 -28.05 -35.66
N ARG A 152 4.14 -26.76 -36.00
CA ARG A 152 3.50 -26.29 -37.24
C ARG A 152 4.42 -26.53 -38.44
N PHE A 153 5.70 -26.18 -38.28
CA PHE A 153 6.71 -25.99 -39.31
C PHE A 153 7.33 -27.28 -39.88
N LEU A 154 7.83 -28.19 -39.04
CA LEU A 154 8.60 -29.36 -39.52
C LEU A 154 7.77 -30.32 -40.37
N LYS A 155 6.46 -30.40 -40.13
CA LYS A 155 5.59 -31.32 -40.89
C LYS A 155 5.51 -30.94 -42.37
N GLY A 156 5.57 -29.63 -42.68
CA GLY A 156 5.75 -29.15 -44.06
C GLY A 156 7.18 -29.30 -44.55
N ALA A 157 8.16 -28.81 -43.78
CA ALA A 157 9.56 -28.77 -44.21
C ALA A 157 10.17 -30.16 -44.50
N VAL A 158 9.90 -31.16 -43.67
CA VAL A 158 10.44 -32.52 -43.85
C VAL A 158 9.70 -33.26 -44.98
N ALA A 159 8.40 -33.02 -45.16
CA ALA A 159 7.67 -33.54 -46.31
C ALA A 159 8.22 -32.99 -47.63
N ALA A 160 8.59 -31.70 -47.68
CA ALA A 160 9.20 -31.09 -48.86
C ALA A 160 10.53 -31.77 -49.25
N VAL A 161 11.42 -32.06 -48.29
CA VAL A 161 12.70 -32.74 -48.58
C VAL A 161 12.50 -34.19 -49.03
N LEU A 162 11.56 -34.93 -48.43
CA LEU A 162 11.24 -36.29 -48.88
C LEU A 162 10.62 -36.32 -50.30
N ILE A 163 9.87 -35.29 -50.68
CA ILE A 163 9.32 -35.13 -52.03
C ILE A 163 10.42 -34.78 -53.05
N THR A 164 11.40 -33.92 -52.72
CA THR A 164 12.49 -33.58 -53.65
C THR A 164 13.39 -34.78 -53.97
N LEU A 165 13.51 -35.75 -53.07
CA LEU A 165 14.32 -36.96 -53.25
C LEU A 165 13.64 -38.05 -54.10
N THR A 166 12.33 -37.93 -54.39
CA THR A 166 11.54 -38.94 -55.15
C THR A 166 11.01 -38.45 -56.51
N GLY A 167 11.21 -37.17 -56.87
CA GLY A 167 10.58 -36.51 -58.04
C GLY A 167 11.22 -36.75 -59.43
N GLY A 168 10.85 -37.83 -60.12
CA GLY A 168 11.47 -38.28 -61.39
C GLY A 168 10.90 -37.84 -62.75
N GLY A 169 10.57 -36.55 -62.97
CA GLY A 169 10.57 -35.85 -64.29
C GLY A 169 9.51 -36.13 -65.40
N ALA A 170 8.99 -35.06 -66.04
CA ALA A 170 8.35 -35.08 -67.38
C ALA A 170 8.16 -33.68 -68.04
N SER A 171 9.08 -33.27 -68.93
CA SER A 171 8.94 -32.29 -70.04
C SER A 171 7.92 -31.11 -70.00
N ALA A 172 8.45 -29.89 -70.05
CA ALA A 172 7.86 -28.63 -70.57
C ALA A 172 6.59 -28.05 -69.91
N LEU A 173 5.59 -28.86 -69.54
CA LEU A 173 4.56 -28.43 -68.59
C LEU A 173 5.12 -28.45 -67.15
N ALA A 174 6.05 -29.37 -66.86
CA ALA A 174 6.75 -29.49 -65.57
C ALA A 174 7.80 -28.40 -65.29
N MET A 175 7.72 -27.24 -65.96
CA MET A 175 8.47 -26.03 -65.59
C MET A 175 7.63 -25.02 -64.81
N ASN A 176 6.30 -25.09 -64.90
CA ASN A 176 5.39 -24.27 -64.09
C ASN A 176 5.01 -25.06 -62.83
N LYS A 177 5.53 -24.66 -61.68
CA LYS A 177 5.31 -25.31 -60.39
C LYS A 177 4.07 -24.73 -59.73
N SER A 178 3.21 -25.59 -59.20
CA SER A 178 2.11 -25.25 -58.30
C SER A 178 2.63 -25.34 -56.88
N VAL A 179 2.82 -24.20 -56.22
CA VAL A 179 3.44 -24.10 -54.88
C VAL A 179 2.43 -23.51 -53.92
N THR A 180 2.24 -24.10 -52.74
CA THR A 180 1.45 -23.48 -51.67
C THR A 180 2.34 -22.47 -50.94
N VAL A 181 1.91 -21.22 -50.89
CA VAL A 181 2.50 -20.21 -50.02
C VAL A 181 1.48 -19.91 -48.92
N GLU A 182 1.85 -20.24 -47.69
CA GLU A 182 1.13 -19.88 -46.47
C GLU A 182 1.69 -18.54 -45.97
N VAL A 183 0.83 -17.53 -45.80
CA VAL A 183 1.22 -16.23 -45.22
C VAL A 183 0.38 -15.98 -43.98
N ASP A 184 1.00 -15.89 -42.81
CA ASP A 184 0.32 -15.79 -41.51
C ASP A 184 -0.82 -16.84 -41.33
N GLY A 185 -0.58 -18.08 -41.75
CA GLY A 185 -1.59 -19.16 -41.71
C GLY A 185 -2.67 -19.11 -42.81
N GLN A 186 -2.59 -18.18 -43.76
CA GLN A 186 -3.49 -18.12 -44.93
C GLN A 186 -2.82 -18.77 -46.15
N GLU A 187 -3.31 -19.95 -46.55
CA GLU A 187 -2.82 -20.66 -47.75
C GLU A 187 -3.28 -20.00 -49.06
N GLN A 188 -2.34 -19.81 -50.00
CA GLN A 188 -2.61 -19.49 -51.40
C GLN A 188 -1.77 -20.36 -52.34
N THR A 189 -2.30 -20.73 -53.51
CA THR A 189 -1.55 -21.52 -54.50
C THR A 189 -0.94 -20.60 -55.56
N VAL A 190 0.38 -20.43 -55.50
CA VAL A 190 1.17 -19.68 -56.47
C VAL A 190 1.56 -20.59 -57.65
N ARG A 191 1.65 -20.00 -58.85
CA ARG A 191 2.17 -20.66 -60.05
C ARG A 191 3.39 -19.93 -60.55
N SER A 192 4.54 -20.58 -60.47
CA SER A 192 5.83 -19.97 -60.71
C SER A 192 6.69 -20.82 -61.64
N PHE A 193 7.50 -20.16 -62.46
CA PHE A 193 8.57 -20.80 -63.23
C PHE A 193 9.92 -20.80 -62.49
N GLY A 194 9.91 -20.24 -61.27
CA GLY A 194 11.05 -20.07 -60.39
C GLY A 194 11.74 -21.37 -60.01
N SER A 195 13.04 -21.26 -59.75
CA SER A 195 13.89 -22.31 -59.24
C SER A 195 13.94 -22.35 -57.71
N THR A 196 13.91 -21.19 -57.06
CA THR A 196 14.05 -21.01 -55.61
C THR A 196 12.77 -20.54 -54.92
N VAL A 197 12.77 -20.44 -53.58
CA VAL A 197 11.71 -19.79 -52.81
C VAL A 197 11.58 -18.31 -53.17
N GLY A 198 12.71 -17.60 -53.29
CA GLY A 198 12.72 -16.19 -53.68
C GLY A 198 12.03 -15.95 -55.03
N ASP A 199 12.35 -16.78 -56.03
CA ASP A 199 11.71 -16.70 -57.35
C ASP A 199 10.17 -16.86 -57.26
N VAL A 200 9.67 -17.73 -56.37
CA VAL A 200 8.24 -17.99 -56.16
C VAL A 200 7.55 -16.84 -55.43
N LEU A 201 8.23 -16.21 -54.47
CA LEU A 201 7.71 -15.06 -53.73
C LEU A 201 7.67 -13.80 -54.61
N ASP A 202 8.69 -13.59 -55.45
CA ASP A 202 8.70 -12.52 -56.46
C ASP A 202 7.57 -12.71 -57.49
N ASP A 203 7.36 -13.93 -58.01
CA ASP A 203 6.21 -14.26 -58.89
C ASP A 203 4.85 -14.05 -58.20
N ALA A 204 4.79 -14.16 -56.87
CA ALA A 204 3.60 -13.88 -56.05
C ALA A 204 3.44 -12.40 -55.67
N GLY A 205 4.46 -11.56 -55.86
CA GLY A 205 4.50 -10.17 -55.39
C GLY A 205 4.65 -10.02 -53.87
N ILE A 206 5.26 -11.00 -53.20
CA ILE A 206 5.42 -11.07 -51.74
C ILE A 206 6.86 -10.68 -51.36
N SER A 207 7.03 -9.51 -50.74
CA SER A 207 8.30 -9.09 -50.13
C SER A 207 8.45 -9.63 -48.72
N VAL A 208 9.65 -10.11 -48.37
CA VAL A 208 10.01 -10.57 -47.01
C VAL A 208 10.76 -9.47 -46.27
N GLY A 209 10.28 -9.12 -45.07
CA GLY A 209 10.88 -8.12 -44.18
C GLY A 209 11.97 -8.67 -43.25
N THR A 210 12.71 -7.76 -42.61
CA THR A 210 13.83 -8.10 -41.71
C THR A 210 13.41 -8.86 -40.45
N HIS A 211 12.14 -8.73 -40.04
CA HIS A 211 11.56 -9.35 -38.83
C HIS A 211 10.61 -10.52 -39.15
N ASP A 212 10.51 -10.91 -40.42
CA ASP A 212 9.71 -12.05 -40.86
C ASP A 212 10.47 -13.37 -40.63
N ALA A 213 9.75 -14.47 -40.43
CA ALA A 213 10.31 -15.82 -40.52
C ALA A 213 9.82 -16.50 -41.80
N LEU A 214 10.75 -16.84 -42.68
CA LEU A 214 10.50 -17.55 -43.93
C LEU A 214 11.06 -18.97 -43.89
N SER A 215 10.30 -19.93 -44.43
CA SER A 215 10.81 -21.27 -44.74
C SER A 215 10.15 -21.89 -45.97
N PRO A 216 10.90 -22.60 -46.84
CA PRO A 216 12.37 -22.72 -46.83
C PRO A 216 13.09 -21.37 -47.06
N SER A 217 14.42 -21.33 -46.88
CA SER A 217 15.21 -20.09 -47.07
C SER A 217 15.09 -19.54 -48.51
N PRO A 218 15.34 -18.24 -48.77
CA PRO A 218 15.09 -17.64 -50.10
C PRO A 218 15.81 -18.35 -51.25
N ASP A 219 17.04 -18.84 -51.03
CA ASP A 219 17.84 -19.55 -52.03
C ASP A 219 17.49 -21.05 -52.18
N ALA A 220 16.61 -21.59 -51.32
CA ALA A 220 16.26 -23.00 -51.31
C ALA A 220 15.49 -23.40 -52.58
N SER A 221 15.82 -24.56 -53.16
CA SER A 221 15.15 -25.06 -54.35
C SER A 221 13.72 -25.54 -54.07
N VAL A 222 12.78 -25.13 -54.92
CA VAL A 222 11.35 -25.48 -54.79
C VAL A 222 10.94 -26.50 -55.84
N SER A 223 10.12 -27.49 -55.47
CA SER A 223 9.49 -28.46 -56.39
C SER A 223 8.02 -28.11 -56.67
N ASP A 224 7.43 -28.78 -57.66
CA ASP A 224 5.97 -28.83 -57.77
C ASP A 224 5.37 -29.47 -56.51
N GLY A 225 4.23 -28.95 -56.04
CA GLY A 225 3.63 -29.36 -54.75
C GLY A 225 4.40 -28.91 -53.50
N GLY A 226 5.42 -28.07 -53.63
CA GLY A 226 6.16 -27.52 -52.50
C GLY A 226 5.30 -26.61 -51.61
N VAL A 227 5.70 -26.47 -50.34
CA VAL A 227 5.09 -25.55 -49.37
C VAL A 227 6.14 -24.53 -48.93
N ILE A 228 5.76 -23.25 -48.94
CA ILE A 228 6.50 -22.13 -48.38
C ILE A 228 5.61 -21.54 -47.27
N SER A 229 6.17 -21.25 -46.10
CA SER A 229 5.47 -20.56 -45.01
C SER A 229 6.21 -19.26 -44.66
N LEU A 230 5.45 -18.18 -44.52
CA LEU A 230 5.91 -16.83 -44.19
C LEU A 230 5.10 -16.28 -43.01
N GLU A 231 5.74 -16.18 -41.85
CA GLU A 231 5.20 -15.50 -40.67
C GLU A 231 5.73 -14.06 -40.66
N ARG A 232 4.86 -13.06 -40.78
CA ARG A 232 5.30 -11.66 -40.89
C ARG A 232 5.55 -11.01 -39.53
N GLY A 233 6.64 -10.25 -39.44
CA GLY A 233 7.00 -9.47 -38.27
C GLY A 233 6.02 -8.31 -38.06
N ARG A 234 5.60 -8.11 -36.80
CA ARG A 234 4.70 -7.05 -36.35
C ARG A 234 5.36 -6.33 -35.17
N GLN A 235 5.42 -5.01 -35.22
CA GLN A 235 5.96 -4.20 -34.13
C GLN A 235 4.88 -3.94 -33.08
N LEU A 236 5.20 -4.18 -31.82
CA LEU A 236 4.35 -3.84 -30.68
C LEU A 236 5.06 -2.79 -29.82
N GLU A 237 4.32 -1.75 -29.45
CA GLU A 237 4.66 -0.84 -28.36
C GLU A 237 3.96 -1.37 -27.10
N LEU A 238 4.67 -2.20 -26.34
CA LEU A 238 4.14 -2.85 -25.15
C LEU A 238 4.39 -1.97 -23.93
N ILE A 239 3.34 -1.66 -23.16
CA ILE A 239 3.41 -0.89 -21.92
C ILE A 239 3.03 -1.85 -20.78
N VAL A 240 4.00 -2.27 -19.96
CA VAL A 240 3.76 -3.18 -18.83
C VAL A 240 3.85 -2.38 -17.54
N ASP A 241 2.73 -2.24 -16.82
CA ASP A 241 2.65 -1.45 -15.58
C ASP A 241 3.34 -0.07 -15.69
N GLY A 242 3.12 0.62 -16.83
CA GLY A 242 3.70 1.93 -17.14
C GLY A 242 5.05 1.89 -17.89
N GLU A 243 5.81 0.79 -17.85
CA GLU A 243 7.07 0.65 -18.58
C GLU A 243 6.85 0.38 -20.08
N THR A 244 7.16 1.36 -20.94
CA THR A 244 7.11 1.19 -22.40
C THR A 244 8.35 0.45 -22.95
N ARG A 245 8.12 -0.59 -23.76
CA ARG A 245 9.15 -1.31 -24.54
C ARG A 245 8.66 -1.59 -25.96
N GLU A 246 9.52 -1.40 -26.96
CA GLU A 246 9.26 -1.90 -28.31
C GLU A 246 9.60 -3.40 -28.39
N SER A 247 8.84 -4.17 -29.16
CA SER A 247 9.11 -5.59 -29.39
C SER A 247 8.56 -6.06 -30.75
N TRP A 248 9.17 -7.10 -31.32
CA TRP A 248 8.74 -7.68 -32.59
C TRP A 248 8.18 -9.10 -32.38
N VAL A 249 6.92 -9.30 -32.76
CA VAL A 249 6.24 -10.60 -32.70
C VAL A 249 5.92 -11.10 -34.11
N ARG A 250 5.73 -12.42 -34.24
CA ARG A 250 5.16 -13.06 -35.46
C ARG A 250 3.72 -13.53 -35.26
N ALA A 251 3.20 -13.33 -34.05
CA ALA A 251 1.83 -13.64 -33.66
C ALA A 251 0.79 -12.92 -34.51
N THR A 252 -0.30 -13.62 -34.81
CA THR A 252 -1.44 -13.08 -35.56
C THR A 252 -2.49 -12.42 -34.67
N THR A 253 -2.48 -12.74 -33.37
CA THR A 253 -3.47 -12.29 -32.37
C THR A 253 -2.78 -11.84 -31.08
N VAL A 254 -3.45 -11.00 -30.30
CA VAL A 254 -2.93 -10.45 -29.04
C VAL A 254 -2.57 -11.56 -28.03
N ASP A 255 -3.36 -12.64 -27.95
CA ASP A 255 -3.08 -13.82 -27.11
C ASP A 255 -1.76 -14.50 -27.47
N GLU A 256 -1.55 -14.77 -28.77
CA GLU A 256 -0.33 -15.38 -29.30
C GLU A 256 0.88 -14.43 -29.17
N ALA A 257 0.65 -13.11 -29.20
CA ALA A 257 1.69 -12.09 -29.04
C ALA A 257 2.17 -11.98 -27.60
N LEU A 258 1.26 -11.85 -26.63
CA LEU A 258 1.59 -11.80 -25.21
C LEU A 258 2.25 -13.11 -24.75
N GLY A 259 1.82 -14.26 -25.30
CA GLY A 259 2.50 -15.54 -25.10
C GLY A 259 3.93 -15.57 -25.67
N GLN A 260 4.18 -15.01 -26.86
CA GLN A 260 5.53 -14.87 -27.44
C GLN A 260 6.43 -13.94 -26.61
N LEU A 261 5.86 -12.95 -25.93
CA LEU A 261 6.56 -11.99 -25.07
C LEU A 261 6.72 -12.46 -23.61
N GLY A 262 6.32 -13.70 -23.29
CA GLY A 262 6.49 -14.28 -21.97
C GLY A 262 5.49 -13.80 -20.89
N LEU A 263 4.45 -13.05 -21.27
CA LEU A 263 3.45 -12.52 -20.33
C LEU A 263 2.31 -13.51 -20.03
N GLY A 264 2.48 -14.80 -20.34
CA GLY A 264 1.45 -15.83 -20.16
C GLY A 264 1.00 -15.98 -18.70
N ASP A 265 1.96 -16.15 -17.79
CA ASP A 265 1.66 -16.37 -16.37
C ASP A 265 0.97 -15.15 -15.74
N MET A 266 1.44 -13.94 -16.06
CA MET A 266 0.85 -12.66 -15.66
C MET A 266 -0.62 -12.52 -16.09
N LEU A 267 -0.99 -13.04 -17.27
CA LEU A 267 -2.37 -13.04 -17.76
C LEU A 267 -3.25 -14.09 -17.08
N ASP A 268 -2.69 -15.22 -16.67
CA ASP A 268 -3.41 -16.30 -15.99
C ASP A 268 -3.54 -16.03 -14.47
N GLU A 269 -2.65 -15.21 -13.90
CA GLU A 269 -2.83 -14.49 -12.63
C GLU A 269 -3.91 -13.39 -12.70
N GLY A 270 -4.37 -13.05 -13.91
CA GLY A 270 -5.54 -12.21 -14.15
C GLY A 270 -5.26 -10.76 -14.53
N ALA A 271 -4.04 -10.43 -15.00
CA ALA A 271 -3.71 -9.07 -15.45
C ALA A 271 -4.68 -8.50 -16.50
N TRP A 272 -4.90 -7.19 -16.43
CA TRP A 272 -5.71 -6.44 -17.38
C TRP A 272 -4.91 -6.14 -18.65
N VAL A 273 -5.60 -6.07 -19.79
CA VAL A 273 -5.02 -5.76 -21.12
C VAL A 273 -5.92 -4.75 -21.83
N SER A 274 -5.34 -3.73 -22.47
CA SER A 274 -6.09 -2.68 -23.18
C SER A 274 -6.89 -3.20 -24.39
N GLU A 275 -6.40 -4.26 -25.03
CA GLU A 275 -7.01 -4.91 -26.18
C GLU A 275 -7.53 -6.31 -25.84
N SER A 276 -8.52 -6.76 -26.62
CA SER A 276 -9.00 -8.14 -26.52
C SER A 276 -7.89 -9.11 -26.87
N ARG A 277 -7.65 -10.14 -26.04
CA ARG A 277 -6.75 -11.28 -26.38
C ARG A 277 -7.05 -11.89 -27.77
N ARG A 278 -8.28 -11.75 -28.29
CA ARG A 278 -8.70 -12.22 -29.63
C ARG A 278 -8.66 -11.16 -30.74
N SER A 279 -8.19 -9.95 -30.49
CA SER A 279 -7.93 -8.95 -31.53
C SER A 279 -6.79 -9.43 -32.44
N GLU A 280 -6.89 -9.14 -33.74
CA GLU A 280 -5.80 -9.36 -34.70
C GLU A 280 -4.70 -8.31 -34.49
N VAL A 281 -3.43 -8.70 -34.67
CA VAL A 281 -2.29 -7.77 -34.59
C VAL A 281 -1.97 -7.21 -35.99
N PRO A 282 -2.09 -5.89 -36.23
CA PRO A 282 -1.82 -5.27 -37.52
C PRO A 282 -0.35 -5.34 -37.93
N LEU A 283 -0.09 -5.29 -39.24
CA LEU A 283 1.26 -5.31 -39.82
C LEU A 283 1.98 -3.97 -39.68
N ASP A 284 1.21 -2.89 -39.57
CA ASP A 284 1.63 -1.52 -39.23
C ASP A 284 1.83 -1.32 -37.72
N GLY A 285 1.55 -2.34 -36.91
CA GLY A 285 1.83 -2.40 -35.47
C GLY A 285 0.64 -2.07 -34.56
N MET A 286 0.87 -2.13 -33.25
CA MET A 286 -0.13 -1.87 -32.22
C MET A 286 0.53 -1.47 -30.89
N THR A 287 -0.03 -0.46 -30.22
CA THR A 287 0.26 -0.18 -28.80
C THR A 287 -0.62 -1.08 -27.93
N LEU A 288 -0.03 -1.70 -26.90
CA LEU A 288 -0.69 -2.67 -26.04
C LEU A 288 -0.30 -2.41 -24.58
N GLU A 289 -1.26 -2.04 -23.74
CA GLU A 289 -1.05 -1.82 -22.31
C GLU A 289 -1.46 -3.08 -21.52
N VAL A 290 -0.65 -3.48 -20.56
CA VAL A 290 -0.86 -4.61 -19.65
C VAL A 290 -0.61 -4.16 -18.22
N LYS A 291 -1.53 -4.47 -17.30
CA LYS A 291 -1.43 -4.09 -15.88
C LYS A 291 -1.61 -5.28 -14.96
N SER A 292 -0.60 -5.58 -14.15
CA SER A 292 -0.65 -6.68 -13.18
C SER A 292 -1.82 -6.51 -12.22
N LEU A 293 -2.45 -7.64 -11.85
CA LEU A 293 -3.38 -7.69 -10.73
C LEU A 293 -2.58 -7.67 -9.44
N LYS A 294 -2.80 -6.67 -8.59
CA LYS A 294 -2.04 -6.45 -7.34
C LYS A 294 -2.98 -6.55 -6.14
N THR A 295 -2.59 -7.32 -5.13
CA THR A 295 -3.27 -7.40 -3.83
C THR A 295 -2.63 -6.40 -2.88
N ILE A 296 -3.28 -5.26 -2.68
CA ILE A 296 -2.76 -4.17 -1.83
C ILE A 296 -3.61 -4.01 -0.56
N THR A 297 -3.06 -3.33 0.43
CA THR A 297 -3.75 -3.00 1.69
C THR A 297 -3.83 -1.49 1.86
N VAL A 298 -5.03 -0.91 1.87
CA VAL A 298 -5.23 0.52 2.15
C VAL A 298 -5.48 0.74 3.63
N VAL A 299 -4.82 1.74 4.21
CA VAL A 299 -5.13 2.27 5.54
C VAL A 299 -5.48 3.75 5.38
N ASP A 300 -6.75 4.10 5.59
CA ASP A 300 -7.21 5.49 5.47
C ASP A 300 -7.39 6.15 6.84
N GLY A 301 -6.44 6.99 7.23
CA GLY A 301 -6.46 7.77 8.46
C GLY A 301 -6.50 6.89 9.71
N ALA A 302 -7.70 6.73 10.27
CA ALA A 302 -7.97 5.98 11.50
C ALA A 302 -8.67 4.62 11.25
N GLU A 303 -9.08 4.34 10.01
CA GLU A 303 -9.89 3.18 9.68
C GLU A 303 -9.08 1.86 9.69
N GLU A 304 -9.76 0.75 9.94
CA GLU A 304 -9.16 -0.59 9.91
C GLU A 304 -8.57 -0.91 8.51
N PRO A 305 -7.39 -1.54 8.41
CA PRO A 305 -6.75 -1.86 7.13
C PRO A 305 -7.64 -2.71 6.21
N GLN A 306 -7.80 -2.27 4.97
CA GLN A 306 -8.64 -2.93 3.96
C GLN A 306 -7.77 -3.53 2.85
N GLN A 307 -7.75 -4.86 2.76
CA GLN A 307 -7.10 -5.58 1.66
C GLN A 307 -8.04 -5.67 0.45
N LEU A 308 -7.54 -5.33 -0.73
CA LEU A 308 -8.28 -5.34 -1.99
C LEU A 308 -7.36 -5.69 -3.17
N THR A 309 -7.96 -6.03 -4.31
CA THR A 309 -7.25 -6.31 -5.57
C THR A 309 -7.51 -5.19 -6.57
N THR A 310 -6.45 -4.67 -7.20
CA THR A 310 -6.47 -3.54 -8.14
C THR A 310 -5.60 -3.82 -9.36
N HIS A 311 -5.83 -3.09 -10.46
CA HIS A 311 -4.89 -3.01 -11.60
C HIS A 311 -4.08 -1.71 -11.62
N ALA A 312 -4.24 -0.83 -10.64
CA ALA A 312 -3.55 0.45 -10.58
C ALA A 312 -2.02 0.28 -10.69
N VAL A 313 -1.41 1.13 -11.51
CA VAL A 313 0.05 1.22 -11.64
C VAL A 313 0.61 2.11 -10.53
N THR A 314 -0.12 3.15 -10.14
CA THR A 314 0.32 4.14 -9.15
C THR A 314 -0.68 4.34 -8.02
N VAL A 315 -0.20 4.85 -6.89
CA VAL A 315 -1.03 5.30 -5.76
C VAL A 315 -2.13 6.26 -6.21
N GLN A 316 -1.86 7.18 -7.14
CA GLN A 316 -2.88 8.10 -7.67
C GLN A 316 -3.99 7.34 -8.41
N GLU A 317 -3.64 6.40 -9.29
CA GLU A 317 -4.63 5.61 -10.02
C GLU A 317 -5.49 4.76 -9.07
N LEU A 318 -4.91 4.24 -7.98
CA LEU A 318 -5.65 3.54 -6.93
C LEU A 318 -6.61 4.47 -6.15
N LEU A 319 -6.18 5.70 -5.82
CA LEU A 319 -7.06 6.67 -5.17
C LEU A 319 -8.23 7.07 -6.09
N GLU A 320 -7.98 7.21 -7.40
CA GLU A 320 -9.00 7.49 -8.41
C GLU A 320 -9.96 6.29 -8.61
N GLU A 321 -9.47 5.05 -8.61
CA GLU A 321 -10.29 3.82 -8.66
C GLU A 321 -11.23 3.71 -7.45
N LEU A 322 -10.72 4.01 -6.25
CA LEU A 322 -11.48 3.95 -5.00
C LEU A 322 -12.38 5.18 -4.76
N GLY A 323 -12.24 6.24 -5.56
CA GLY A 323 -12.93 7.52 -5.36
C GLY A 323 -12.50 8.29 -4.10
N LEU A 324 -11.25 8.10 -3.67
CA LEU A 324 -10.68 8.70 -2.46
C LEU A 324 -9.99 10.03 -2.76
N GLU A 325 -10.76 11.12 -2.69
CA GLU A 325 -10.21 12.48 -2.77
C GLU A 325 -9.34 12.80 -1.53
N LEU A 326 -8.22 13.49 -1.72
CA LEU A 326 -7.34 13.98 -0.64
C LEU A 326 -7.66 15.44 -0.30
N GLY A 327 -7.75 15.75 1.00
CA GLY A 327 -7.84 17.12 1.50
C GLY A 327 -6.54 17.92 1.34
N SER A 328 -6.58 19.23 1.60
CA SER A 328 -5.44 20.15 1.46
C SER A 328 -4.23 19.80 2.33
N ASP A 329 -4.46 19.08 3.42
CA ASP A 329 -3.48 18.76 4.47
C ASP A 329 -3.29 17.22 4.62
N ASP A 330 -3.94 16.44 3.75
CA ASP A 330 -3.81 14.98 3.68
C ASP A 330 -2.55 14.58 2.90
N ALA A 331 -1.97 13.43 3.23
CA ALA A 331 -0.78 12.92 2.54
C ALA A 331 -0.67 11.39 2.56
N VAL A 332 -0.47 10.77 1.39
CA VAL A 332 -0.08 9.35 1.32
C VAL A 332 1.39 9.20 1.71
N ALA A 333 1.71 8.22 2.55
CA ALA A 333 3.02 8.03 3.15
C ALA A 333 4.15 7.82 2.11
N GLN A 334 3.90 7.06 1.04
CA GLN A 334 4.85 6.91 -0.08
C GLN A 334 4.72 7.96 -1.19
N GLY A 335 3.76 8.90 -1.09
CA GLY A 335 3.43 9.87 -2.14
C GLY A 335 2.50 9.31 -3.23
N VAL A 336 1.79 10.19 -3.95
CA VAL A 336 0.74 9.80 -4.92
C VAL A 336 1.26 9.35 -6.27
N GLY A 337 2.44 9.83 -6.70
CA GLY A 337 3.05 9.45 -7.98
C GLY A 337 3.89 8.17 -7.93
N THR A 338 3.80 7.40 -6.84
CA THR A 338 4.62 6.21 -6.59
C THR A 338 3.95 4.98 -7.17
N GLU A 339 4.75 4.14 -7.82
CA GLU A 339 4.34 2.87 -8.44
C GLU A 339 4.00 1.82 -7.37
N LEU A 340 2.98 0.99 -7.63
CA LEU A 340 2.46 0.00 -6.70
C LEU A 340 3.01 -1.41 -6.94
N SER A 341 3.42 -2.07 -5.87
CA SER A 341 3.82 -3.48 -5.84
C SER A 341 2.72 -4.41 -5.32
N ASP A 342 2.78 -5.70 -5.64
CA ASP A 342 1.93 -6.69 -4.98
C ASP A 342 2.28 -6.81 -3.48
N GLY A 343 1.27 -6.99 -2.63
CA GLY A 343 1.40 -7.04 -1.17
C GLY A 343 1.64 -5.69 -0.49
N GLU A 344 1.65 -4.56 -1.21
CA GLU A 344 2.00 -3.25 -0.67
C GLU A 344 0.93 -2.67 0.28
N GLU A 345 1.36 -1.90 1.29
CA GLU A 345 0.48 -1.18 2.22
C GLU A 345 0.48 0.33 1.93
N VAL A 346 -0.64 0.86 1.47
CA VAL A 346 -0.85 2.27 1.09
C VAL A 346 -1.48 3.01 2.27
N ARG A 347 -0.70 3.85 2.95
CA ARG A 347 -1.16 4.62 4.13
C ARG A 347 -1.51 6.06 3.76
N ILE A 348 -2.79 6.40 3.84
CA ILE A 348 -3.29 7.77 3.71
C ILE A 348 -3.32 8.40 5.11
N ASN A 349 -2.59 9.49 5.31
CA ASN A 349 -2.67 10.28 6.54
C ASN A 349 -3.71 11.37 6.35
N ARG A 350 -4.78 11.33 7.14
CA ARG A 350 -5.85 12.33 7.13
C ARG A 350 -5.52 13.41 8.15
N THR A 351 -5.33 14.65 7.72
CA THR A 351 -5.12 15.80 8.64
C THR A 351 -6.24 16.80 8.46
N GLY A 352 -7.03 17.01 9.50
CA GLY A 352 -8.17 17.93 9.49
C GLY A 352 -7.99 19.04 10.52
N THR A 353 -8.38 20.26 10.17
CA THR A 353 -8.50 21.38 11.13
C THR A 353 -9.96 21.77 11.27
N SER A 354 -10.47 21.75 12.50
CA SER A 354 -11.87 22.03 12.83
C SER A 354 -11.96 23.02 13.97
N GLU A 355 -12.84 24.00 13.88
CA GLU A 355 -13.16 24.89 15.01
C GLU A 355 -14.33 24.30 15.81
N ILE A 356 -14.15 24.16 17.12
CA ILE A 356 -15.14 23.65 18.07
C ILE A 356 -15.40 24.69 19.16
N GLU A 357 -16.62 24.72 19.68
CA GLU A 357 -17.01 25.61 20.78
C GLU A 357 -17.12 24.80 22.08
N VAL A 358 -16.46 25.26 23.14
CA VAL A 358 -16.44 24.60 24.45
C VAL A 358 -16.78 25.63 25.53
N THR A 359 -17.79 25.36 26.35
CA THR A 359 -18.05 26.17 27.55
C THR A 359 -17.03 25.80 28.63
N GLU A 360 -16.28 26.79 29.11
CA GLU A 360 -15.37 26.68 30.25
C GLU A 360 -15.85 27.55 31.42
N GLU A 361 -15.53 27.10 32.63
CA GLU A 361 -15.81 27.82 33.87
C GLU A 361 -14.83 28.99 34.06
N ILE A 362 -15.32 30.11 34.60
CA ILE A 362 -14.52 31.26 35.03
C ILE A 362 -14.52 31.28 36.56
N GLU A 363 -13.37 31.04 37.20
CA GLU A 363 -13.25 31.09 38.66
C GLU A 363 -13.72 32.45 39.21
N ALA A 364 -14.49 32.41 40.31
CA ALA A 364 -14.99 33.62 40.96
C ALA A 364 -13.83 34.48 41.52
N PRO A 365 -13.71 35.77 41.14
CA PRO A 365 -12.69 36.65 41.69
C PRO A 365 -12.95 36.90 43.18
N VAL A 366 -11.91 36.91 44.00
CA VAL A 366 -12.04 37.18 45.44
C VAL A 366 -12.05 38.69 45.67
N GLU A 367 -13.13 39.21 46.26
CA GLU A 367 -13.21 40.58 46.75
C GLU A 367 -12.93 40.60 48.26
N GLU A 368 -11.93 41.38 48.69
CA GLU A 368 -11.49 41.44 50.08
C GLU A 368 -11.98 42.74 50.75
N VAL A 369 -12.73 42.60 51.84
CA VAL A 369 -13.31 43.72 52.60
C VAL A 369 -12.68 43.77 54.00
N GLU A 370 -12.03 44.88 54.35
CA GLU A 370 -11.46 45.06 55.70
C GLU A 370 -12.57 45.14 56.75
N ASP A 371 -12.56 44.20 57.71
CA ASP A 371 -13.48 44.14 58.85
C ASP A 371 -12.68 44.30 60.15
N THR A 372 -12.84 45.45 60.82
CA THR A 372 -12.12 45.74 62.07
C THR A 372 -12.61 44.95 63.28
N ASP A 373 -13.73 44.23 63.18
CA ASP A 373 -14.24 43.36 64.24
C ASP A 373 -13.66 41.93 64.14
N LEU A 374 -12.99 41.57 63.03
CA LEU A 374 -12.22 40.33 62.87
C LEU A 374 -10.80 40.43 63.46
N GLY A 375 -10.24 39.28 63.85
CA GLY A 375 -8.83 39.20 64.26
C GLY A 375 -7.88 39.54 63.11
N VAL A 376 -6.79 40.26 63.39
CA VAL A 376 -5.80 40.63 62.36
C VAL A 376 -5.23 39.40 61.64
N GLY A 377 -5.40 39.35 60.32
CA GLY A 377 -5.03 38.20 59.48
C GLY A 377 -6.03 37.03 59.50
N GLU A 378 -7.13 37.14 60.24
CA GLU A 378 -8.29 36.26 60.11
C GLU A 378 -9.00 36.55 58.78
N ARG A 379 -9.58 35.51 58.16
CA ARG A 379 -10.28 35.60 56.88
C ARG A 379 -11.56 34.78 56.98
N VAL A 380 -12.70 35.41 56.73
CA VAL A 380 -14.02 34.79 56.81
C VAL A 380 -14.73 35.03 55.49
N VAL A 381 -15.14 33.95 54.81
CA VAL A 381 -16.01 34.08 53.63
C VAL A 381 -17.38 34.55 54.11
N GLU A 382 -17.87 35.65 53.53
CA GLU A 382 -19.25 36.11 53.74
C GLU A 382 -20.16 35.58 52.63
N GLU A 383 -19.72 35.71 51.38
CA GLU A 383 -20.41 35.19 50.21
C GLU A 383 -19.44 34.34 49.38
N GLU A 384 -19.83 33.12 49.03
CA GLU A 384 -18.95 32.19 48.27
C GLU A 384 -18.73 32.61 46.81
N GLY A 385 -19.52 33.57 46.31
CA GLY A 385 -19.57 33.96 44.90
C GLY A 385 -20.25 32.90 44.02
N ALA A 386 -20.17 33.09 42.71
CA ALA A 386 -20.60 32.14 41.70
C ALA A 386 -19.62 32.15 40.53
N ALA A 387 -19.24 30.97 40.04
CA ALA A 387 -18.39 30.88 38.86
C ALA A 387 -19.13 31.40 37.61
N GLY A 388 -18.38 32.07 36.74
CA GLY A 388 -18.88 32.53 35.44
C GLY A 388 -18.72 31.44 34.38
N GLU A 389 -19.19 31.72 33.17
CA GLU A 389 -19.03 30.83 32.01
C GLU A 389 -18.47 31.63 30.84
N LYS A 390 -17.48 31.07 30.12
CA LYS A 390 -17.01 31.54 28.82
C LYS A 390 -17.21 30.47 27.76
N LEU A 391 -17.67 30.87 26.58
CA LEU A 391 -17.59 30.06 25.37
C LEU A 391 -16.21 30.26 24.77
N VAL A 392 -15.46 29.19 24.55
CA VAL A 392 -14.14 29.23 23.94
C VAL A 392 -14.17 28.51 22.61
N THR A 393 -13.81 29.22 21.54
CA THR A 393 -13.65 28.66 20.20
C THR A 393 -12.23 28.12 20.06
N TYR A 394 -12.08 26.81 20.03
CA TYR A 394 -10.81 26.14 19.82
C TYR A 394 -10.65 25.69 18.38
N ARG A 395 -9.53 26.06 17.75
CA ARG A 395 -9.05 25.42 16.54
C ARG A 395 -8.31 24.14 16.94
N VAL A 396 -8.88 23.01 16.57
CA VAL A 396 -8.35 21.68 16.85
C VAL A 396 -7.80 21.09 15.56
N THR A 397 -6.52 20.72 15.56
CA THR A 397 -5.89 19.93 14.49
C THR A 397 -5.94 18.46 14.88
N GLN A 398 -6.57 17.66 14.04
CA GLN A 398 -6.65 16.21 14.17
C GLN A 398 -5.80 15.55 13.08
N ARG A 399 -5.08 14.48 13.43
CA ARG A 399 -4.42 13.59 12.46
C ARG A 399 -4.87 12.16 12.74
N ASN A 400 -5.35 11.46 11.71
CA ASN A 400 -5.78 10.07 11.81
C ASN A 400 -6.73 9.83 13.01
N GLY A 401 -7.69 10.76 13.20
CA GLY A 401 -8.67 10.72 14.29
C GLY A 401 -8.16 11.15 15.68
N GLU A 402 -6.86 11.38 15.87
CA GLU A 402 -6.27 11.83 17.14
C GLU A 402 -6.04 13.34 17.16
N GLU A 403 -6.35 14.01 18.28
CA GLU A 403 -6.06 15.44 18.48
C GLU A 403 -4.56 15.65 18.69
N VAL A 404 -3.91 16.36 17.76
CA VAL A 404 -2.46 16.64 17.79
C VAL A 404 -2.11 18.08 18.16
N ALA A 405 -3.06 19.01 18.05
CA ALA A 405 -2.91 20.39 18.50
C ALA A 405 -4.25 21.07 18.80
N ARG A 406 -4.24 22.02 19.74
CA ARG A 406 -5.38 22.88 20.11
C ARG A 406 -4.90 24.31 20.33
N GLU A 407 -5.58 25.27 19.69
CA GLU A 407 -5.32 26.71 19.79
C GLU A 407 -6.62 27.45 20.15
N GLU A 408 -6.58 28.36 21.14
CA GLU A 408 -7.71 29.26 21.41
C GLU A 408 -7.77 30.37 20.34
N VAL A 409 -8.87 30.43 19.60
CA VAL A 409 -9.11 31.44 18.54
C VAL A 409 -9.81 32.67 19.12
N SER A 410 -10.79 32.43 20.00
CA SER A 410 -11.60 33.46 20.65
C SER A 410 -12.26 32.92 21.90
N SER A 411 -12.52 33.81 22.85
CA SER A 411 -13.37 33.55 24.02
C SER A 411 -14.40 34.67 24.22
N GLU A 412 -15.65 34.28 24.50
CA GLU A 412 -16.77 35.18 24.80
C GLU A 412 -17.35 34.82 26.18
N VAL A 413 -17.53 35.81 27.05
CA VAL A 413 -18.12 35.59 28.39
C VAL A 413 -19.64 35.48 28.25
N LEU A 414 -20.18 34.31 28.58
CA LEU A 414 -21.63 34.03 28.58
C LEU A 414 -22.29 34.50 29.88
N SER A 415 -21.60 34.34 31.01
CA SER A 415 -22.01 34.86 32.31
C SER A 415 -20.79 35.40 33.04
N GLU A 416 -20.88 36.65 33.52
CA GLU A 416 -19.86 37.21 34.41
C GLU A 416 -19.86 36.43 35.75
N PRO A 417 -18.68 36.17 36.36
CA PRO A 417 -18.60 35.55 37.68
C PRO A 417 -19.06 36.52 38.77
N GLU A 418 -19.85 36.03 39.73
CA GLU A 418 -20.19 36.79 40.93
C GLU A 418 -19.03 36.67 41.95
N PRO A 419 -18.49 37.79 42.48
CA PRO A 419 -17.27 37.77 43.28
C PRO A 419 -17.46 37.01 44.61
N LYS A 420 -16.40 36.32 45.03
CA LYS A 420 -16.32 35.69 46.34
C LYS A 420 -15.93 36.73 47.40
N VAL A 421 -16.91 37.21 48.17
CA VAL A 421 -16.70 38.22 49.21
C VAL A 421 -16.08 37.58 50.45
N VAL A 422 -14.84 37.99 50.75
CA VAL A 422 -14.10 37.56 51.94
C VAL A 422 -13.83 38.76 52.83
N ARG A 423 -14.41 38.76 54.03
CA ARG A 423 -14.02 39.73 55.06
C ARG A 423 -12.67 39.33 55.64
N VAL A 424 -11.78 40.31 55.73
CA VAL A 424 -10.41 40.13 56.21
C VAL A 424 -10.19 41.05 57.41
N GLY A 425 -9.66 40.50 58.50
CA GLY A 425 -9.22 41.34 59.61
C GLY A 425 -8.01 42.19 59.19
N PRO A 426 -7.78 43.37 59.80
CA PRO A 426 -6.83 44.35 59.30
C PRO A 426 -5.43 43.76 59.11
N GLU A 427 -4.70 44.16 58.07
CA GLU A 427 -3.36 43.60 57.83
C GLU A 427 -2.39 43.84 59.00
N ASN A 428 -1.47 42.88 59.23
CA ASN A 428 -0.36 43.12 60.13
C ASN A 428 0.53 44.26 59.58
N PRO A 429 0.85 45.29 60.39
CA PRO A 429 1.66 46.40 59.91
C PRO A 429 3.06 45.93 59.49
N PRO A 430 3.62 46.43 58.38
CA PRO A 430 4.96 46.05 57.94
C PRO A 430 6.01 46.54 58.94
N ILE A 431 6.82 45.59 59.46
CA ILE A 431 7.83 45.88 60.49
C ILE A 431 9.24 45.97 59.90
N SER A 432 9.99 47.00 60.31
CA SER A 432 11.43 47.10 60.13
C SER A 432 12.17 46.61 61.39
N ASP A 433 13.47 46.36 61.25
CA ASP A 433 14.37 45.98 62.36
C ASP A 433 13.92 44.78 63.21
N ALA A 434 13.14 43.86 62.64
CA ALA A 434 12.50 42.72 63.33
C ALA A 434 13.45 41.97 64.30
N ALA A 435 14.67 41.65 63.86
CA ALA A 435 15.68 40.97 64.67
C ALA A 435 16.24 41.81 65.84
N VAL A 436 16.15 43.15 65.79
CA VAL A 436 16.45 44.03 66.93
C VAL A 436 15.32 43.97 67.95
N TRP A 437 14.08 43.99 67.47
CA TRP A 437 12.89 43.86 68.32
C TRP A 437 12.79 42.48 68.98
N ASP A 438 13.15 41.39 68.29
CA ASP A 438 13.23 40.05 68.89
C ASP A 438 14.36 39.94 69.93
N ARG A 439 15.49 40.62 69.73
CA ARG A 439 16.54 40.69 70.77
C ARG A 439 16.05 41.44 72.00
N LEU A 440 15.25 42.50 71.81
CA LEU A 440 14.68 43.31 72.88
C LEU A 440 13.60 42.54 73.64
N ALA A 441 12.64 41.93 72.92
CA ALA A 441 11.62 41.06 73.51
C ALA A 441 12.22 39.82 74.18
N HIS A 442 13.33 39.28 73.69
CA HIS A 442 14.02 38.19 74.40
C HIS A 442 14.58 38.64 75.76
N CYS A 443 15.00 39.90 75.87
CA CYS A 443 15.49 40.47 77.12
C CYS A 443 14.35 40.84 78.08
N GLU A 444 13.24 41.40 77.56
CA GLU A 444 12.10 41.91 78.35
C GLU A 444 11.08 40.82 78.75
N SER A 445 10.79 39.85 77.86
CA SER A 445 9.75 38.82 78.04
C SER A 445 10.20 37.39 77.74
N THR A 446 11.46 37.17 77.37
CA THR A 446 11.94 35.89 76.78
C THR A 446 11.20 35.50 75.49
N ASN A 447 10.81 36.49 74.67
CA ASN A 447 10.00 36.34 73.44
C ASN A 447 8.58 35.79 73.67
N ASN A 448 8.04 35.87 74.88
CA ASN A 448 6.63 35.55 75.11
C ASN A 448 5.76 36.78 74.75
N TRP A 449 5.37 36.88 73.49
CA TRP A 449 4.59 38.02 72.98
C TRP A 449 3.20 38.17 73.60
N SER A 450 2.65 37.11 74.21
CA SER A 450 1.37 37.12 74.95
C SER A 450 1.55 37.12 76.47
N ILE A 451 2.70 37.56 76.98
CA ILE A 451 2.95 37.59 78.43
C ILE A 451 2.06 38.60 79.16
N ASN A 452 1.42 38.13 80.24
CA ASN A 452 0.75 38.96 81.23
C ASN A 452 0.95 38.31 82.60
N THR A 453 1.82 38.91 83.42
CA THR A 453 2.15 38.41 84.77
C THR A 453 1.41 39.16 85.87
N GLY A 454 0.52 40.10 85.53
CA GLY A 454 -0.12 41.00 86.48
C GLY A 454 0.83 42.06 87.09
N ASN A 455 2.05 42.22 86.54
CA ASN A 455 3.04 43.19 87.06
C ASN A 455 2.83 44.64 86.58
N GLY A 456 1.74 44.92 85.86
CA GLY A 456 1.42 46.24 85.27
C GLY A 456 1.93 46.45 83.84
N TYR A 457 2.71 45.52 83.32
CA TYR A 457 3.24 45.52 81.96
C TYR A 457 2.78 44.28 81.18
N TYR A 458 2.69 44.40 79.86
CA TYR A 458 2.05 43.41 78.99
C TYR A 458 2.84 43.22 77.68
N GLY A 459 2.77 42.01 77.14
CA GLY A 459 3.26 41.70 75.80
C GLY A 459 4.78 41.57 75.68
N GLY A 460 5.25 41.18 74.51
CA GLY A 460 6.64 40.79 74.27
C GLY A 460 7.65 41.90 74.56
N LEU A 461 7.23 43.16 74.40
CA LEU A 461 8.01 44.37 74.67
C LEU A 461 7.60 45.10 75.96
N GLN A 462 6.92 44.42 76.88
CA GLN A 462 6.61 44.90 78.24
C GLN A 462 6.03 46.33 78.28
N PHE A 463 4.99 46.59 77.49
CA PHE A 463 4.26 47.86 77.47
C PHE A 463 3.41 48.04 78.73
N ASP A 464 3.39 49.24 79.30
CA ASP A 464 2.32 49.66 80.20
C ASP A 464 1.05 50.06 79.40
N LYS A 465 -0.12 49.94 80.04
CA LYS A 465 -1.42 50.21 79.38
C LYS A 465 -1.59 51.66 78.90
N PRO A 466 -1.25 52.70 79.70
CA PRO A 466 -1.26 54.09 79.21
C PRO A 466 -0.42 54.31 77.95
N THR A 467 0.83 53.82 77.90
CA THR A 467 1.71 53.96 76.74
C THR A 467 1.18 53.19 75.52
N TRP A 468 0.57 52.02 75.71
CA TRP A 468 -0.12 51.29 74.63
C TRP A 468 -1.25 52.12 74.01
N ASP A 469 -2.07 52.73 74.86
CA ASP A 469 -3.24 53.51 74.45
C ASP A 469 -2.83 54.83 73.78
N GLU A 470 -1.84 55.55 74.34
CA GLU A 470 -1.32 56.82 73.82
C GLU A 470 -0.74 56.68 72.40
N TYR A 471 0.02 55.61 72.13
CA TYR A 471 0.67 55.38 70.83
C TYR A 471 -0.26 54.67 69.82
N GLY A 472 -1.53 54.47 70.21
CA GLY A 472 -2.61 53.98 69.36
C GLY A 472 -2.60 52.47 69.14
N GLY A 473 -2.15 51.68 70.12
CA GLY A 473 -2.20 50.21 70.09
C GLY A 473 -3.60 49.62 70.25
N THR A 474 -4.54 50.40 70.78
CA THR A 474 -5.98 50.06 70.87
C THR A 474 -6.65 49.79 69.52
N ARG A 475 -6.04 50.15 68.39
CA ARG A 475 -6.49 49.76 67.04
C ARG A 475 -6.21 48.29 66.68
N TYR A 476 -5.46 47.59 67.51
CA TYR A 476 -4.98 46.23 67.25
C TYR A 476 -5.46 45.25 68.33
N ALA A 477 -5.36 45.64 69.61
CA ALA A 477 -6.00 44.92 70.71
C ALA A 477 -6.16 45.82 71.94
N ALA A 478 -7.04 45.44 72.88
CA ALA A 478 -7.29 46.23 74.08
C ALA A 478 -6.05 46.31 74.99
N TYR A 479 -5.26 45.24 75.08
CA TYR A 479 -3.97 45.18 75.76
C TYR A 479 -2.84 44.68 74.84
N PRO A 480 -1.56 45.06 75.10
CA PRO A 480 -0.42 44.62 74.28
C PRO A 480 -0.29 43.10 74.12
N HIS A 481 -0.57 42.33 75.17
CA HIS A 481 -0.45 40.86 75.17
C HIS A 481 -1.51 40.11 74.36
N GLU A 482 -2.57 40.82 73.94
CA GLU A 482 -3.64 40.32 73.06
C GLU A 482 -3.33 40.62 71.58
N ALA A 483 -2.41 41.56 71.31
CA ALA A 483 -1.98 41.94 69.96
C ALA A 483 -0.85 41.03 69.44
N SER A 484 -0.75 40.91 68.11
CA SER A 484 0.34 40.17 67.46
C SER A 484 1.72 40.79 67.75
N ARG A 485 2.76 40.00 67.52
CA ARG A 485 4.15 40.46 67.58
C ARG A 485 4.37 41.68 66.68
N GLU A 486 3.85 41.63 65.45
CA GLU A 486 4.03 42.63 64.41
C GLU A 486 3.35 43.95 64.81
N GLN A 487 2.15 43.86 65.37
CA GLN A 487 1.40 45.00 65.92
C GLN A 487 2.14 45.64 67.10
N GLN A 488 2.61 44.82 68.05
CA GLN A 488 3.40 45.30 69.19
C GLN A 488 4.69 45.99 68.74
N ILE A 489 5.37 45.45 67.74
CA ILE A 489 6.57 46.05 67.13
C ILE A 489 6.24 47.37 66.41
N ALA A 490 5.11 47.48 65.71
CA ALA A 490 4.70 48.71 65.05
C ALA A 490 4.40 49.85 66.04
N ILE A 491 3.74 49.54 67.17
CA ILE A 491 3.55 50.52 68.26
C ILE A 491 4.89 50.85 68.94
N ALA A 492 5.77 49.87 69.11
CA ALA A 492 7.09 50.09 69.70
C ALA A 492 8.00 50.93 68.80
N THR A 493 7.86 50.80 67.49
CA THR A 493 8.56 51.63 66.50
C THR A 493 8.13 53.09 66.60
N LYS A 494 6.82 53.38 66.70
CA LYS A 494 6.32 54.74 66.99
C LYS A 494 6.87 55.28 68.32
N LEU A 495 6.92 54.46 69.36
CA LEU A 495 7.42 54.85 70.69
C LEU A 495 8.93 55.18 70.66
N ARG A 496 9.72 54.35 69.99
CA ARG A 496 11.15 54.55 69.75
C ARG A 496 11.39 55.84 68.98
N ASP A 497 10.69 56.02 67.86
CA ASP A 497 10.91 57.14 66.95
C ASP A 497 10.48 58.47 67.59
N ALA A 498 9.41 58.48 68.40
CA ALA A 498 8.98 59.64 69.18
C ALA A 498 9.93 60.00 70.35
N ARG A 499 10.60 59.01 70.95
CA ARG A 499 11.60 59.22 72.01
C ARG A 499 13.02 59.44 71.48
N GLY A 500 13.25 59.23 70.18
CA GLY A 500 14.56 59.37 69.52
C GLY A 500 15.50 58.17 69.73
N GLY A 501 15.02 57.07 70.30
CA GLY A 501 15.83 55.92 70.68
C GLY A 501 15.06 54.88 71.49
N TYR A 502 15.75 53.83 71.92
CA TYR A 502 15.21 52.70 72.69
C TYR A 502 15.11 52.99 74.21
N SER A 503 15.14 54.26 74.63
CA SER A 503 15.06 54.69 76.04
C SER A 503 13.75 54.34 76.76
N ALA A 504 12.73 53.81 76.07
CA ALA A 504 11.58 53.17 76.72
C ALA A 504 11.94 51.82 77.40
N TRP A 505 13.03 51.17 76.98
CA TRP A 505 13.48 49.85 77.47
C TRP A 505 14.90 49.93 78.06
N PRO A 506 15.16 50.81 79.04
CA PRO A 506 16.52 51.30 79.34
C PRO A 506 17.51 50.17 79.68
N ALA A 507 17.13 49.22 80.53
CA ALA A 507 18.03 48.13 80.96
C ALA A 507 18.35 47.14 79.83
N CYS A 508 17.37 46.82 78.97
CA CYS A 508 17.59 45.91 77.85
C CYS A 508 18.23 46.61 76.65
N ALA A 509 17.93 47.89 76.39
CA ALA A 509 18.60 48.69 75.38
C ALA A 509 20.10 48.84 75.66
N GLU A 510 20.48 49.17 76.91
CA GLU A 510 21.89 49.21 77.36
C GLU A 510 22.56 47.85 77.15
N LYS A 511 21.95 46.77 77.65
CA LYS A 511 22.47 45.38 77.54
C LYS A 511 22.62 44.90 76.09
N LEU A 512 21.85 45.45 75.16
CA LEU A 512 21.85 45.07 73.73
C LEU A 512 22.67 46.02 72.85
N GLY A 513 23.21 47.11 73.41
CA GLY A 513 23.99 48.12 72.69
C GLY A 513 23.14 49.00 71.75
N LEU A 514 21.88 49.25 72.09
CA LEU A 514 20.96 50.05 71.29
C LEU A 514 21.04 51.55 71.66
N PRO A 515 20.89 52.48 70.71
CA PRO A 515 20.85 53.92 71.02
C PRO A 515 19.58 54.23 71.82
N THR A 516 19.73 54.95 72.94
CA THR A 516 18.64 55.27 73.89
C THR A 516 18.26 56.74 73.86
#